data_AF-A0A9P8L3T3-F1
#
_entry.id   AF-A0A9P8L3T3-F1
#
_cell.length_a   1.000
_cell.length_b   1.000
_cell.length_c   1.000
_cell.angle_alpha   90.00
_cell.angle_beta   90.00
_cell.angle_gamma   90.00
#
_symmetry.space_group_name_H-M   'P 1'
#
loop_
_entity.id
_entity.type
_entity.pdbx_description
1 polymer ?
#
loop_
_entity_poly.entity_id
_entity_poly.type
_entity_poly.pdbx_seq_one_letter_code
_entity_poly.pdbx_strand_id
1 'polypeptide(L)'
;MPPEKTSVTGLQLATKSHSEGIQESEKLAPLQENTQSQAARSFNASAINSIPPEPHQEPSTVSPNLTDLPQPKGQKRTHVSEDGCSVGHLDKRLREGSQSVSESSWPLTEANLEEHNRLTGSGASDATYRNVETLGSGRRKRPRQASTNQETASMPTQTSSHTAAHYRFFILQKARISIQRESLPEEIRSRVNAIIQHDISEERKRELSRIAENLCNAFIDIFEGQHREDDCVEPIYHALSSMDGGKNFIFVMKAGIVFPSWTSARIVRYAQCCLDWNPSLKPRTRQNGWNPNFMHETIDEAGDTSQPAMLPPTLPLPEQNFSLVKTPRPDITVGLRHSNMVGALELRGLSKVKASDFLEDQVLYPNPVPGGPSIRFPPIVVEGKSYGTGKPVFEAQNQASVSGSCMTELQHELADLTKGASSGSYHGKATLAFSICTEGPYMELWVHYTTSPEGVRMYHMNILKICHASLPEGVTEFLTAVDGVMDWASVEFMNDVADQLVLVEGAVRRRHTG
;
A
#
# COMPACT_ATOMS: atom_id res chain seq x y z
N MET A 1 -53.74 1.26 51.86
CA MET A 1 -52.53 0.40 51.88
C MET A 1 -51.35 1.20 51.37
N PRO A 2 -50.35 1.46 52.21
CA PRO A 2 -48.93 1.41 51.83
C PRO A 2 -48.33 0.08 52.35
N PRO A 3 -47.27 -0.45 51.73
CA PRO A 3 -45.95 -0.12 52.27
C PRO A 3 -44.83 -0.06 51.21
N GLU A 4 -43.73 0.63 51.55
CA GLU A 4 -42.44 -0.06 51.61
C GLU A 4 -41.47 0.68 52.55
N LYS A 5 -40.79 -0.09 53.40
CA LYS A 5 -39.68 0.33 54.24
C LYS A 5 -38.52 -0.59 53.91
N THR A 6 -37.41 -0.06 53.44
CA THR A 6 -36.15 -0.82 53.34
C THR A 6 -35.10 -0.19 54.24
N SER A 7 -34.81 -0.91 55.32
CA SER A 7 -33.67 -0.65 56.20
C SER A 7 -32.39 -1.11 55.52
N VAL A 8 -31.35 -0.28 55.53
CA VAL A 8 -29.98 -0.72 55.23
C VAL A 8 -29.13 -0.47 56.46
N THR A 9 -28.75 -1.55 57.13
CA THR A 9 -27.86 -1.53 58.30
C THR A 9 -26.49 -2.02 57.86
N GLY A 10 -25.45 -1.27 58.21
CA GLY A 10 -24.14 -1.38 57.56
C GLY A 10 -23.31 -2.62 57.86
N LEU A 11 -22.12 -2.63 57.26
CA LEU A 11 -20.97 -3.38 57.77
C LEU A 11 -19.68 -2.62 57.43
N GLN A 12 -19.00 -2.12 58.46
CA GLN A 12 -17.61 -1.69 58.37
C GLN A 12 -16.72 -2.93 58.49
N LEU A 13 -15.64 -2.99 57.71
CA LEU A 13 -14.43 -3.70 58.12
C LEU A 13 -13.22 -3.10 57.39
N ALA A 14 -12.42 -2.35 58.14
CA ALA A 14 -11.16 -1.82 57.66
C ALA A 14 -10.05 -2.86 57.85
N THR A 15 -9.16 -2.99 56.87
CA THR A 15 -7.85 -3.61 57.07
C THR A 15 -6.76 -2.61 56.69
N LYS A 16 -6.03 -2.15 57.72
CA LYS A 16 -4.72 -1.51 57.55
C LYS A 16 -3.69 -2.60 57.31
N SER A 17 -2.84 -2.45 56.31
CA SER A 17 -1.55 -3.15 56.24
C SER A 17 -0.42 -2.13 56.37
N HIS A 18 0.56 -2.45 57.22
CA HIS A 18 1.77 -1.64 57.40
C HIS A 18 2.74 -1.88 56.24
N SER A 19 3.46 -0.82 55.87
CA SER A 19 4.72 -0.91 55.11
C SER A 19 5.82 -0.25 55.94
N GLU A 20 6.42 -1.01 56.87
CA GLU A 20 7.70 -0.65 57.45
C GLU A 20 8.83 -1.13 56.53
N GLY A 21 9.87 -0.32 56.40
CA GLY A 21 10.98 -0.61 55.49
C GLY A 21 12.08 -1.46 56.13
N ILE A 22 12.86 -2.12 55.29
CA ILE A 22 14.19 -2.63 55.65
C ILE A 22 15.18 -2.02 54.65
N GLN A 23 16.07 -1.18 55.18
CA GLN A 23 17.37 -0.95 54.55
C GLN A 23 18.27 -2.12 54.93
N GLU A 24 18.93 -2.74 53.97
CA GLU A 24 20.24 -3.32 54.25
C GLU A 24 21.17 -3.17 53.05
N SER A 25 22.45 -3.06 53.35
CA SER A 25 23.46 -2.47 52.48
C SER A 25 24.56 -3.48 52.18
N GLU A 26 24.82 -3.76 50.90
CA GLU A 26 25.98 -4.56 50.50
C GLU A 26 27.04 -3.71 49.81
N LYS A 27 28.27 -3.81 50.31
CA LYS A 27 29.46 -3.12 49.80
C LYS A 27 30.01 -3.85 48.59
N LEU A 28 30.09 -3.16 47.45
CA LEU A 28 31.00 -3.55 46.37
C LEU A 28 32.39 -2.96 46.61
N ALA A 29 33.41 -3.81 46.56
CA ALA A 29 34.82 -3.44 46.66
C ALA A 29 35.41 -3.12 45.26
N PRO A 30 36.45 -2.29 45.15
CA PRO A 30 36.98 -1.84 43.87
C PRO A 30 37.87 -2.89 43.19
N LEU A 31 37.73 -3.04 41.87
CA LEU A 31 38.70 -3.77 41.05
C LEU A 31 39.94 -2.87 40.82
N GLN A 32 41.14 -3.41 41.06
CA GLN A 32 42.39 -2.68 40.87
C GLN A 32 42.79 -2.65 39.38
N GLU A 33 43.28 -1.50 38.93
CA GLU A 33 44.15 -1.43 37.76
C GLU A 33 45.43 -2.24 38.01
N ASN A 34 45.97 -2.88 36.97
CA ASN A 34 47.35 -3.32 37.00
C ASN A 34 48.01 -3.06 35.64
N THR A 35 49.09 -2.29 35.67
CA THR A 35 49.89 -1.87 34.50
C THR A 35 51.32 -2.38 34.70
N GLN A 36 52.11 -2.47 33.62
CA GLN A 36 53.52 -2.93 33.55
C GLN A 36 53.70 -4.46 33.41
N SER A 37 54.67 -4.99 32.63
CA SER A 37 55.60 -4.33 31.72
C SER A 37 56.22 -5.28 30.68
N GLN A 38 56.60 -4.70 29.53
CA GLN A 38 57.77 -4.99 28.68
C GLN A 38 58.42 -6.39 28.64
N ALA A 39 58.58 -6.91 27.41
CA ALA A 39 59.87 -7.42 26.92
C ALA A 39 59.94 -7.29 25.39
N ALA A 40 61.11 -6.97 24.85
CA ALA A 40 61.30 -6.63 23.43
C ALA A 40 61.97 -7.76 22.62
N ARG A 41 61.78 -7.73 21.29
CA ARG A 41 62.87 -7.96 20.30
C ARG A 41 62.48 -7.51 18.89
N SER A 42 63.43 -6.80 18.26
CA SER A 42 63.51 -6.44 16.83
C SER A 42 64.00 -7.64 15.99
N PHE A 43 64.14 -7.65 14.66
CA PHE A 43 64.18 -6.65 13.58
C PHE A 43 63.66 -7.31 12.28
N ASN A 44 63.05 -6.55 11.36
CA ASN A 44 63.61 -6.31 10.00
C ASN A 44 62.70 -5.40 9.15
N ALA A 45 63.32 -4.73 8.16
CA ALA A 45 62.72 -3.59 7.45
C ALA A 45 62.79 -3.71 5.92
N SER A 46 61.75 -3.19 5.26
CA SER A 46 61.70 -2.67 3.87
C SER A 46 60.30 -2.08 3.68
N ALA A 47 60.07 -0.76 3.68
CA ALA A 47 60.36 0.20 2.59
C ALA A 47 59.62 -0.20 1.29
N ILE A 48 58.80 0.63 0.62
CA ILE A 48 59.03 2.03 0.18
C ILE A 48 57.67 2.76 -0.10
N ASN A 49 57.71 4.11 -0.12
CA ASN A 49 56.73 5.10 -0.64
C ASN A 49 55.53 5.55 0.24
N SER A 50 55.58 6.85 0.58
CA SER A 50 54.49 7.68 1.12
C SER A 50 54.38 8.96 0.28
N ILE A 51 53.18 9.54 0.18
CA ILE A 51 52.95 10.93 -0.27
C ILE A 51 52.12 11.62 0.82
N PRO A 52 52.46 12.84 1.27
CA PRO A 52 51.90 13.46 2.48
C PRO A 52 50.70 14.39 2.20
N PRO A 53 49.89 14.74 3.23
CA PRO A 53 48.84 15.76 3.14
C PRO A 53 49.36 17.19 3.38
N GLU A 54 48.66 18.18 2.82
CA GLU A 54 48.88 19.62 3.06
C GLU A 54 48.30 20.10 4.41
N PRO A 55 48.91 21.10 5.08
CA PRO A 55 48.40 21.64 6.34
C PRO A 55 47.60 22.93 6.17
N HIS A 56 46.61 23.12 7.05
CA HIS A 56 45.90 24.39 7.24
C HIS A 56 46.80 25.48 7.84
N GLN A 57 46.55 26.74 7.48
CA GLN A 57 46.99 27.91 8.25
C GLN A 57 45.83 28.89 8.47
N GLU A 58 45.80 29.45 9.68
CA GLU A 58 44.84 30.46 10.16
C GLU A 58 45.53 31.84 10.33
N PRO A 59 44.83 32.93 10.68
CA PRO A 59 45.01 34.20 9.96
C PRO A 59 45.90 35.22 10.68
N SER A 60 46.20 36.32 9.98
CA SER A 60 46.72 37.55 10.58
C SER A 60 46.25 38.80 9.82
N THR A 61 46.25 39.91 10.53
CA THR A 61 45.33 41.04 10.34
C THR A 61 46.02 42.29 9.75
N VAL A 62 45.22 43.33 9.45
CA VAL A 62 45.57 44.76 9.27
C VAL A 62 45.80 45.27 7.82
N SER A 63 44.83 46.06 7.35
CA SER A 63 44.84 46.98 6.19
C SER A 63 45.78 48.18 6.41
N PRO A 64 46.18 49.03 5.41
CA PRO A 64 45.18 49.91 4.74
C PRO A 64 45.47 50.48 3.31
N ASN A 65 44.37 51.01 2.72
CA ASN A 65 44.25 52.24 1.89
C ASN A 65 44.64 52.33 0.39
N LEU A 66 43.65 52.83 -0.38
CA LEU A 66 43.67 53.62 -1.64
C LEU A 66 44.40 53.00 -2.87
N THR A 67 43.90 53.01 -4.12
CA THR A 67 42.76 53.67 -4.81
C THR A 67 42.35 52.73 -6.00
N ASP A 68 41.42 52.95 -6.94
CA ASP A 68 40.62 54.10 -7.40
C ASP A 68 39.28 53.64 -8.07
N LEU A 69 38.61 54.53 -8.80
CA LEU A 69 37.35 54.38 -9.54
C LEU A 69 37.56 54.44 -11.09
N PRO A 70 36.65 53.91 -11.93
CA PRO A 70 35.48 54.71 -12.35
C PRO A 70 34.14 53.96 -12.53
N GLN A 71 33.05 54.72 -12.40
CA GLN A 71 31.66 54.32 -12.67
C GLN A 71 31.33 54.24 -14.19
N PRO A 72 30.08 53.86 -14.53
CA PRO A 72 29.18 54.93 -14.98
C PRO A 72 27.73 54.90 -14.44
N LYS A 73 27.22 56.10 -14.14
CA LYS A 73 25.92 56.70 -14.54
C LYS A 73 24.72 55.72 -14.75
N GLY A 74 23.55 55.85 -14.11
CA GLY A 74 22.99 56.93 -13.29
C GLY A 74 21.84 57.67 -14.00
N GLN A 75 20.60 57.46 -13.54
CA GLN A 75 19.46 58.35 -13.80
C GLN A 75 18.56 58.46 -12.56
N LYS A 76 17.93 59.63 -12.41
CA LYS A 76 17.35 60.17 -11.17
C LYS A 76 15.91 60.64 -11.46
N ARG A 77 14.96 60.41 -10.54
CA ARG A 77 14.14 61.43 -9.84
C ARG A 77 13.00 60.75 -9.02
N THR A 78 12.89 60.93 -7.68
CA THR A 78 12.22 62.02 -6.91
C THR A 78 10.67 61.84 -6.90
N HIS A 79 9.87 61.97 -5.81
CA HIS A 79 10.00 62.63 -4.48
C HIS A 79 9.04 62.01 -3.42
N VAL A 80 9.46 61.96 -2.15
CA VAL A 80 8.73 62.25 -0.87
C VAL A 80 7.19 62.11 -0.79
N SER A 81 6.71 61.33 0.20
CA SER A 81 6.00 61.91 1.37
C SER A 81 6.18 61.06 2.63
N GLU A 82 6.52 61.71 3.72
CA GLU A 82 6.46 61.16 5.08
C GLU A 82 5.04 61.35 5.62
N ASP A 83 4.57 60.42 6.45
CA ASP A 83 3.73 60.73 7.61
C ASP A 83 3.80 59.57 8.60
N GLY A 84 4.18 59.86 9.84
CA GLY A 84 4.31 58.86 10.90
C GLY A 84 3.07 58.82 11.77
N CYS A 85 2.81 57.68 12.43
CA CYS A 85 1.93 57.66 13.60
C CYS A 85 2.41 56.64 14.64
N SER A 86 2.05 56.90 15.89
CA SER A 86 2.80 56.48 17.08
C SER A 86 2.52 55.06 17.59
N VAL A 87 3.56 54.45 18.17
CA VAL A 87 3.44 53.31 19.09
C VAL A 87 2.61 53.73 20.31
N GLY A 88 1.51 53.00 20.59
CA GLY A 88 0.61 53.24 21.72
C GLY A 88 0.33 51.95 22.49
N HIS A 89 0.90 51.85 23.70
CA HIS A 89 0.76 50.71 24.60
C HIS A 89 -0.53 50.85 25.43
N LEU A 90 -1.43 49.85 25.40
CA LEU A 90 -2.45 49.72 26.45
C LEU A 90 -2.93 48.27 26.62
N ASP A 91 -3.16 47.91 27.88
CA ASP A 91 -3.48 46.59 28.40
C ASP A 91 -4.82 46.63 29.16
N LYS A 92 -5.43 45.44 29.38
CA LYS A 92 -6.62 45.12 30.22
C LYS A 92 -8.05 45.37 29.70
N ARG A 93 -8.75 44.23 29.67
CA ARG A 93 -10.13 43.94 30.15
C ARG A 93 -11.34 44.51 29.38
N LEU A 94 -12.09 43.59 28.78
CA LEU A 94 -13.51 43.23 28.99
C LEU A 94 -13.79 42.04 28.03
N ARG A 95 -14.00 40.79 28.48
CA ARG A 95 -15.12 40.18 29.23
C ARG A 95 -16.42 40.02 28.40
N GLU A 96 -16.77 38.74 28.18
CA GLU A 96 -18.09 38.17 27.85
C GLU A 96 -18.80 38.67 26.56
N GLY A 97 -18.94 37.76 25.59
CA GLY A 97 -19.61 38.04 24.32
C GLY A 97 -19.72 36.84 23.36
N SER A 98 -20.15 35.68 23.85
CA SER A 98 -20.39 34.50 23.00
C SER A 98 -21.64 34.71 22.12
N GLN A 99 -21.49 35.40 20.99
CA GLN A 99 -22.53 35.44 19.97
C GLN A 99 -22.48 34.20 19.10
N SER A 100 -23.54 33.40 19.16
CA SER A 100 -23.81 32.29 18.26
C SER A 100 -23.77 32.75 16.81
N VAL A 101 -22.87 32.18 16.00
CA VAL A 101 -22.96 32.27 14.55
C VAL A 101 -24.22 31.51 14.15
N SER A 102 -25.24 32.23 13.70
CA SER A 102 -26.46 31.63 13.16
C SER A 102 -26.10 30.99 11.83
N GLU A 103 -25.95 29.66 11.80
CA GLU A 103 -25.90 28.90 10.55
C GLU A 103 -27.18 29.19 9.76
N SER A 104 -27.08 30.03 8.74
CA SER A 104 -28.17 30.23 7.79
C SER A 104 -28.26 29.01 6.88
N SER A 105 -28.81 27.93 7.42
CA SER A 105 -29.35 26.81 6.65
C SER A 105 -30.49 27.33 5.79
N TRP A 106 -30.15 27.85 4.61
CA TRP A 106 -31.11 28.08 3.55
C TRP A 106 -31.51 26.70 3.04
N PRO A 107 -32.73 26.20 3.31
CA PRO A 107 -33.14 24.91 2.79
C PRO A 107 -33.12 24.97 1.26
N LEU A 108 -32.54 23.95 0.64
CA LEU A 108 -32.66 23.72 -0.80
C LEU A 108 -34.14 23.62 -1.13
N THR A 109 -34.70 24.69 -1.70
CA THR A 109 -36.09 24.72 -2.15
C THR A 109 -36.24 23.83 -3.37
N GLU A 110 -37.43 23.26 -3.54
CA GLU A 110 -37.78 22.46 -4.71
C GLU A 110 -37.53 23.23 -6.02
N ALA A 111 -37.82 24.54 -6.03
CA ALA A 111 -37.51 25.44 -7.14
C ALA A 111 -35.99 25.56 -7.45
N ASN A 112 -35.11 25.57 -6.45
CA ASN A 112 -33.66 25.61 -6.69
C ASN A 112 -33.17 24.28 -7.27
N LEU A 113 -33.77 23.15 -6.87
CA LEU A 113 -33.45 21.83 -7.41
C LEU A 113 -33.99 21.66 -8.85
N GLU A 114 -35.19 22.16 -9.13
CA GLU A 114 -35.79 22.16 -10.47
C GLU A 114 -35.01 23.06 -11.44
N GLU A 115 -34.61 24.26 -11.01
CA GLU A 115 -33.74 25.15 -11.80
C GLU A 115 -32.35 24.53 -12.03
N HIS A 116 -31.76 23.87 -11.03
CA HIS A 116 -30.50 23.13 -11.22
C HIS A 116 -30.65 22.01 -12.26
N ASN A 117 -31.73 21.23 -12.21
CA ASN A 117 -32.00 20.17 -13.18
C ASN A 117 -32.27 20.71 -14.59
N ARG A 118 -32.91 21.89 -14.69
CA ARG A 118 -33.13 22.63 -15.94
C ARG A 118 -31.81 23.12 -16.55
N LEU A 119 -30.90 23.65 -15.73
CA LEU A 119 -29.61 24.19 -16.18
C LEU A 119 -28.59 23.10 -16.53
N THR A 120 -28.59 21.98 -15.80
CA THR A 120 -27.66 20.85 -16.04
C THR A 120 -28.12 19.91 -17.16
N GLY A 121 -29.31 20.10 -17.71
CA GLY A 121 -29.87 19.22 -18.75
C GLY A 121 -30.23 17.82 -18.24
N SER A 122 -30.27 17.60 -16.92
CA SER A 122 -30.61 16.33 -16.28
C SER A 122 -32.12 16.00 -16.33
N GLY A 123 -32.84 16.54 -17.31
CA GLY A 123 -34.20 16.15 -17.62
C GLY A 123 -34.22 14.74 -18.19
N ALA A 124 -34.55 13.75 -17.35
CA ALA A 124 -34.80 12.38 -17.77
C ALA A 124 -36.01 12.34 -18.74
N SER A 125 -35.72 12.48 -20.03
CA SER A 125 -36.73 12.40 -21.08
C SER A 125 -37.13 10.95 -21.31
N ASP A 126 -38.15 10.51 -20.59
CA ASP A 126 -38.86 9.27 -20.88
C ASP A 126 -39.70 9.46 -22.17
N ALA A 127 -39.01 9.47 -23.30
CA ALA A 127 -39.54 9.74 -24.63
C ALA A 127 -39.53 8.48 -25.50
N THR A 128 -40.26 7.46 -25.04
CA THR A 128 -40.42 6.20 -25.76
C THR A 128 -41.41 6.36 -26.94
N TYR A 129 -40.88 6.29 -28.17
CA TYR A 129 -41.58 6.04 -29.45
C TYR A 129 -42.70 7.01 -29.91
N ARG A 130 -42.44 7.72 -31.03
CA ARG A 130 -43.36 7.77 -32.20
C ARG A 130 -42.69 8.30 -33.47
N ASN A 131 -42.84 7.52 -34.55
CA ASN A 131 -42.85 7.86 -35.98
C ASN A 131 -41.99 9.04 -36.49
N VAL A 132 -40.90 8.71 -37.19
CA VAL A 132 -40.36 9.58 -38.26
C VAL A 132 -40.96 9.11 -39.58
N GLU A 133 -41.93 9.85 -40.11
CA GLU A 133 -42.41 9.65 -41.48
C GLU A 133 -41.50 10.31 -42.51
N THR A 134 -41.34 9.59 -43.61
CA THR A 134 -40.69 9.95 -44.86
C THR A 134 -41.11 11.29 -45.45
N LEU A 135 -40.15 12.16 -45.79
CA LEU A 135 -40.13 13.19 -46.86
C LEU A 135 -38.77 13.92 -46.75
N GLY A 136 -38.00 14.25 -47.78
CA GLY A 136 -38.10 14.00 -49.22
C GLY A 136 -37.29 15.05 -50.00
N SER A 137 -36.47 14.63 -50.98
CA SER A 137 -35.76 15.48 -51.97
C SER A 137 -34.52 16.29 -51.52
N GLY A 138 -33.34 15.92 -52.05
CA GLY A 138 -32.04 16.59 -51.78
C GLY A 138 -30.94 16.30 -52.83
N ARG A 139 -31.35 16.16 -54.09
CA ARG A 139 -30.59 15.63 -55.25
C ARG A 139 -29.22 16.31 -55.52
N ARG A 140 -28.09 15.58 -55.39
CA ARG A 140 -26.91 15.79 -56.27
C ARG A 140 -26.12 14.49 -56.54
N LYS A 141 -25.84 14.24 -57.82
CA LYS A 141 -25.23 13.01 -58.35
C LYS A 141 -23.70 13.08 -58.33
N ARG A 142 -23.04 11.94 -58.05
CA ARG A 142 -21.79 11.52 -58.75
C ARG A 142 -21.65 9.99 -58.64
N PRO A 143 -21.50 9.26 -59.76
CA PRO A 143 -21.30 7.81 -59.73
C PRO A 143 -19.82 7.45 -59.63
N ARG A 144 -19.50 6.40 -58.88
CA ARG A 144 -18.28 5.60 -59.11
C ARG A 144 -18.58 4.13 -58.85
N GLN A 145 -17.88 3.27 -59.56
CA GLN A 145 -18.33 1.91 -59.88
C GLN A 145 -18.20 0.91 -58.73
N ALA A 146 -19.03 -0.13 -58.86
CA ALA A 146 -19.09 -1.34 -58.07
C ALA A 146 -17.73 -1.98 -57.71
N SER A 147 -17.65 -2.47 -56.48
CA SER A 147 -16.85 -3.64 -56.11
C SER A 147 -17.72 -4.54 -55.22
N THR A 148 -18.11 -5.69 -55.76
CA THR A 148 -18.95 -6.69 -55.08
C THR A 148 -18.15 -7.37 -53.97
N ASN A 149 -18.35 -6.97 -52.71
CA ASN A 149 -17.78 -7.67 -51.56
C ASN A 149 -18.89 -8.39 -50.80
N GLN A 150 -18.66 -9.67 -50.51
CA GLN A 150 -19.61 -10.54 -49.83
C GLN A 150 -19.87 -10.04 -48.40
N GLU A 151 -21.14 -10.03 -48.00
CA GLU A 151 -21.56 -9.90 -46.61
C GLU A 151 -21.06 -11.11 -45.82
N THR A 152 -19.85 -11.00 -45.27
CA THR A 152 -19.40 -11.91 -44.22
C THR A 152 -20.13 -11.48 -42.96
N ALA A 153 -21.19 -12.21 -42.59
CA ALA A 153 -21.99 -11.90 -41.41
C ALA A 153 -21.09 -11.83 -40.17
N SER A 154 -20.84 -10.61 -39.69
CA SER A 154 -20.07 -10.38 -38.48
C SER A 154 -20.86 -10.93 -37.31
N MET A 155 -20.49 -12.13 -36.85
CA MET A 155 -20.92 -12.66 -35.56
C MET A 155 -20.78 -11.55 -34.52
N PRO A 156 -21.85 -11.17 -33.81
CA PRO A 156 -21.73 -10.16 -32.76
C PRO A 156 -20.84 -10.77 -31.69
N THR A 157 -19.58 -10.31 -31.63
CA THR A 157 -18.66 -10.65 -30.54
C THR A 157 -19.38 -10.34 -29.25
N GLN A 158 -19.65 -11.36 -28.44
CA GLN A 158 -20.14 -11.20 -27.08
C GLN A 158 -19.02 -10.62 -26.22
N THR A 159 -18.68 -9.35 -26.46
CA THR A 159 -18.08 -8.50 -25.46
C THR A 159 -19.16 -8.25 -24.40
N SER A 160 -19.37 -9.22 -23.51
CA SER A 160 -19.95 -8.96 -22.22
C SER A 160 -19.02 -7.98 -21.52
N SER A 161 -19.29 -6.68 -21.70
CA SER A 161 -18.63 -5.61 -20.97
C SER A 161 -19.02 -5.74 -19.51
N HIS A 162 -18.34 -6.63 -18.79
CA HIS A 162 -18.51 -6.82 -17.36
C HIS A 162 -18.21 -5.47 -16.70
N THR A 163 -19.28 -4.77 -16.33
CA THR A 163 -19.20 -3.45 -15.72
C THR A 163 -18.35 -3.52 -14.46
N ALA A 164 -17.76 -2.40 -14.04
CA ALA A 164 -16.99 -2.37 -12.80
C ALA A 164 -17.83 -2.90 -11.62
N ALA A 165 -19.14 -2.61 -11.60
CA ALA A 165 -20.10 -3.15 -10.65
C ALA A 165 -20.22 -4.68 -10.72
N HIS A 166 -20.39 -5.28 -11.91
CA HIS A 166 -20.38 -6.74 -12.06
C HIS A 166 -19.07 -7.37 -11.59
N TYR A 167 -17.92 -6.74 -11.88
CA TYR A 167 -16.64 -7.22 -11.38
C TYR A 167 -16.60 -7.22 -9.84
N ARG A 168 -17.06 -6.15 -9.18
CA ARG A 168 -17.13 -6.11 -7.70
C ARG A 168 -18.10 -7.14 -7.14
N PHE A 169 -19.36 -7.11 -7.56
CA PHE A 169 -20.42 -7.87 -6.90
C PHE A 169 -20.48 -9.35 -7.32
N PHE A 170 -19.85 -9.75 -8.42
CA PHE A 170 -19.84 -11.16 -8.85
C PHE A 170 -18.43 -11.77 -8.83
N ILE A 171 -17.44 -11.11 -9.42
CA ILE A 171 -16.10 -11.69 -9.59
C ILE A 171 -15.30 -11.64 -8.28
N LEU A 172 -15.23 -10.47 -7.63
CA LEU A 172 -14.54 -10.33 -6.35
C LEU A 172 -15.26 -11.13 -5.24
N GLN A 173 -16.59 -11.10 -5.19
CA GLN A 173 -17.35 -11.90 -4.22
C GLN A 173 -17.11 -13.42 -4.39
N LYS A 174 -17.06 -13.94 -5.63
CA LYS A 174 -16.67 -15.34 -5.88
C LYS A 174 -15.25 -15.66 -5.43
N ALA A 175 -14.34 -14.69 -5.51
CA ALA A 175 -12.97 -14.77 -5.00
C ALA A 175 -12.85 -14.52 -3.48
N ARG A 176 -13.99 -14.33 -2.77
CA ARG A 176 -14.05 -14.00 -1.33
C ARG A 176 -13.39 -12.67 -0.95
N ILE A 177 -13.32 -11.75 -1.91
CA ILE A 177 -12.83 -10.38 -1.72
C ILE A 177 -14.05 -9.47 -1.56
N SER A 178 -14.19 -8.84 -0.39
CA SER A 178 -15.27 -7.91 -0.05
C SER A 178 -14.75 -6.51 0.24
N ILE A 179 -15.24 -5.53 -0.52
CA ILE A 179 -15.04 -4.10 -0.23
C ILE A 179 -16.20 -3.68 0.67
N GLN A 180 -15.92 -3.54 1.96
CA GLN A 180 -16.94 -3.31 2.98
C GLN A 180 -17.20 -1.81 3.20
N ARG A 181 -18.41 -1.51 3.67
CA ARG A 181 -18.81 -0.20 4.23
C ARG A 181 -19.11 -0.26 5.73
N GLU A 182 -19.05 -1.46 6.31
CA GLU A 182 -19.32 -1.72 7.71
C GLU A 182 -18.13 -1.31 8.59
N SER A 183 -18.37 -1.18 9.90
CA SER A 183 -17.30 -0.89 10.85
C SER A 183 -16.32 -2.06 10.93
N LEU A 184 -15.02 -1.79 10.96
CA LEU A 184 -13.99 -2.78 11.24
C LEU A 184 -14.30 -3.64 12.50
N PRO A 185 -14.00 -4.95 12.49
CA PRO A 185 -14.00 -5.78 13.70
C PRO A 185 -13.12 -5.17 14.78
N GLU A 186 -13.51 -5.30 16.06
CA GLU A 186 -12.90 -4.54 17.16
C GLU A 186 -11.37 -4.67 17.26
N GLU A 187 -10.85 -5.90 17.13
CA GLU A 187 -9.40 -6.17 17.14
C GLU A 187 -8.66 -5.43 16.01
N ILE A 188 -9.22 -5.48 14.79
CA ILE A 188 -8.67 -4.80 13.62
C ILE A 188 -8.80 -3.29 13.77
N ARG A 189 -9.95 -2.79 14.26
CA ARG A 189 -10.20 -1.37 14.54
C ARG A 189 -9.18 -0.82 15.53
N SER A 190 -9.01 -1.49 16.67
CA SER A 190 -8.08 -1.09 17.73
C SER A 190 -6.63 -1.01 17.19
N ARG A 191 -6.19 -2.01 16.41
CA ARG A 191 -4.84 -1.99 15.83
C ARG A 191 -4.67 -0.95 14.72
N VAL A 192 -5.65 -0.79 13.83
CA VAL A 192 -5.60 0.22 12.77
C VAL A 192 -5.58 1.63 13.36
N ASN A 193 -6.37 1.89 14.41
CA ASN A 193 -6.32 3.17 15.13
C ASN A 193 -4.93 3.42 15.72
N ALA A 194 -4.32 2.43 16.37
CA ALA A 194 -2.95 2.57 16.90
C ALA A 194 -1.90 2.89 15.80
N ILE A 195 -2.10 2.40 14.58
CA ILE A 195 -1.24 2.71 13.42
C ILE A 195 -1.50 4.13 12.91
N ILE A 196 -2.74 4.50 12.60
CA ILE A 196 -3.04 5.78 11.94
C ILE A 196 -3.11 6.99 12.89
N GLN A 197 -3.16 6.75 14.20
CA GLN A 197 -3.19 7.78 15.25
C GLN A 197 -1.90 7.80 16.09
N HIS A 198 -0.78 7.32 15.54
CA HIS A 198 0.51 7.33 16.24
C HIS A 198 0.97 8.76 16.62
N ASP A 199 1.77 8.87 17.69
CA ASP A 199 2.26 10.13 18.19
C ASP A 199 3.35 10.72 17.27
N ILE A 200 3.03 11.84 16.61
CA ILE A 200 3.93 12.53 15.68
C ILE A 200 4.51 13.79 16.34
N SER A 201 5.81 14.01 16.17
CA SER A 201 6.49 15.21 16.68
C SER A 201 6.01 16.48 15.96
N GLU A 202 6.03 17.62 16.65
CA GLU A 202 5.65 18.91 16.04
C GLU A 202 6.52 19.31 14.85
N GLU A 203 7.76 18.81 14.78
CA GLU A 203 8.63 18.97 13.62
C GLU A 203 8.14 18.16 12.43
N ARG A 204 7.84 16.87 12.63
CA ARG A 204 7.31 16.00 11.58
C ARG A 204 5.93 16.47 11.11
N LYS A 205 5.06 16.97 12.00
CA LYS A 205 3.80 17.62 11.60
C LYS A 205 4.01 18.78 10.64
N ARG A 206 4.94 19.70 10.94
CA ARG A 206 5.28 20.83 10.03
C ARG A 206 5.84 20.34 8.69
N GLU A 207 6.63 19.28 8.69
CA GLU A 207 7.12 18.67 7.46
C GLU A 207 5.96 18.09 6.62
N LEU A 208 5.05 17.34 7.24
CA LEU A 208 3.86 16.78 6.59
C LEU A 208 2.93 17.89 6.05
N SER A 209 2.75 19.00 6.76
CA SER A 209 2.01 20.16 6.24
C SER A 209 2.66 20.74 4.98
N ARG A 210 4.00 20.89 4.96
CA ARG A 210 4.72 21.35 3.76
C ARG A 210 4.61 20.36 2.59
N ILE A 211 4.63 19.05 2.87
CA ILE A 211 4.40 18.02 1.84
C ILE A 211 2.96 18.08 1.33
N ALA A 212 1.98 18.31 2.21
CA ALA A 212 0.58 18.50 1.85
C ALA A 212 0.36 19.73 0.98
N GLU A 213 0.93 20.90 1.33
CA GLU A 213 0.91 22.11 0.50
C GLU A 213 1.46 21.87 -0.90
N ASN A 214 2.61 21.20 -1.01
CA ASN A 214 3.20 20.84 -2.31
C ASN A 214 2.30 19.90 -3.12
N LEU A 215 1.66 18.92 -2.46
CA LEU A 215 0.71 18.01 -3.10
C LEU A 215 -0.54 18.76 -3.59
N CYS A 216 -1.07 19.70 -2.79
CA CYS A 216 -2.20 20.55 -3.18
C CYS A 216 -1.86 21.40 -4.42
N ASN A 217 -0.71 22.05 -4.42
CA ASN A 217 -0.25 22.89 -5.52
C ASN A 217 -0.09 22.08 -6.81
N ALA A 218 0.53 20.90 -6.74
CA ALA A 218 0.66 20.00 -7.90
C ALA A 218 -0.72 19.58 -8.46
N PHE A 219 -1.72 19.34 -7.61
CA PHE A 219 -3.08 19.06 -8.07
C PHE A 219 -3.79 20.28 -8.67
N ILE A 220 -3.47 21.51 -8.26
CA ILE A 220 -3.97 22.73 -8.91
C ILE A 220 -3.39 22.84 -10.33
N ASP A 221 -2.08 22.64 -10.51
CA ASP A 221 -1.44 22.63 -11.84
C ASP A 221 -2.03 21.53 -12.77
N ILE A 222 -2.44 20.40 -12.20
CA ILE A 222 -3.13 19.30 -12.91
C ILE A 222 -4.59 19.66 -13.25
N PHE A 223 -5.22 20.59 -12.53
CA PHE A 223 -6.57 21.04 -12.83
C PHE A 223 -6.64 22.11 -13.93
N GLU A 224 -5.60 22.92 -14.07
CA GLU A 224 -5.54 23.97 -15.10
C GLU A 224 -5.20 23.44 -16.50
N GLY A 225 -4.80 22.17 -16.64
CA GLY A 225 -4.43 21.53 -17.91
C GLY A 225 -5.29 20.33 -18.34
N GLN A 226 -5.05 19.82 -19.56
CA GLN A 226 -5.68 18.61 -20.08
C GLN A 226 -4.86 17.34 -19.74
N HIS A 227 -4.84 17.00 -18.45
CA HIS A 227 -3.99 15.93 -17.91
C HIS A 227 -4.66 14.54 -17.94
N ARG A 228 -3.84 13.49 -17.89
CA ARG A 228 -4.17 12.06 -18.06
C ARG A 228 -4.31 11.33 -16.71
N GLU A 229 -4.42 10.00 -16.75
CA GLU A 229 -4.49 9.13 -15.56
C GLU A 229 -3.19 9.13 -14.76
N ASP A 230 -2.06 8.96 -15.45
CA ASP A 230 -0.72 8.87 -14.86
C ASP A 230 -0.35 10.18 -14.13
N ASP A 231 -0.75 11.33 -14.70
CA ASP A 231 -0.48 12.67 -14.19
C ASP A 231 -1.12 12.91 -12.80
N CYS A 232 -2.25 12.25 -12.48
CA CYS A 232 -2.84 12.32 -11.12
C CYS A 232 -2.13 11.43 -10.09
N VAL A 233 -1.31 10.46 -10.53
CA VAL A 233 -0.59 9.51 -9.66
C VAL A 233 0.80 10.03 -9.31
N GLU A 234 1.45 10.77 -10.20
CA GLU A 234 2.80 11.32 -10.01
C GLU A 234 2.94 12.26 -8.77
N PRO A 235 1.99 13.17 -8.46
CA PRO A 235 2.03 13.95 -7.22
C PRO A 235 2.01 13.08 -5.96
N ILE A 236 1.21 12.00 -5.96
CA ILE A 236 1.11 11.05 -4.84
C ILE A 236 2.44 10.30 -4.69
N TYR A 237 3.05 9.87 -5.81
CA TYR A 237 4.40 9.29 -5.81
C TYR A 237 5.42 10.23 -5.16
N HIS A 238 5.41 11.52 -5.53
CA HIS A 238 6.33 12.52 -4.96
C HIS A 238 6.07 12.81 -3.49
N ALA A 239 4.81 12.88 -3.05
CA ALA A 239 4.46 13.07 -1.65
C ALA A 239 4.95 11.88 -0.80
N LEU A 240 4.63 10.65 -1.20
CA LEU A 240 5.08 9.43 -0.50
C LEU A 240 6.61 9.30 -0.48
N SER A 241 7.28 9.62 -1.59
CA SER A 241 8.75 9.63 -1.67
C SER A 241 9.37 10.71 -0.77
N SER A 242 8.70 11.85 -0.59
CA SER A 242 9.14 12.93 0.30
C SER A 242 8.92 12.59 1.78
N MET A 243 7.91 11.77 2.09
CA MET A 243 7.69 11.25 3.44
C MET A 243 8.78 10.24 3.85
N ASP A 244 9.33 9.45 2.92
CA ASP A 244 10.38 8.45 3.21
C ASP A 244 11.79 9.06 3.37
N GLY A 245 11.96 10.00 4.31
CA GLY A 245 13.25 10.59 4.64
C GLY A 245 14.30 9.56 5.09
N GLY A 246 13.86 8.47 5.72
CA GLY A 246 14.69 7.33 6.12
C GLY A 246 15.12 6.40 4.98
N LYS A 247 14.55 6.55 3.78
CA LYS A 247 14.75 5.67 2.62
C LYS A 247 14.43 4.20 2.94
N ASN A 248 13.44 3.95 3.77
CA ASN A 248 12.98 2.61 4.17
C ASN A 248 12.29 1.87 3.03
N PHE A 249 11.73 2.61 2.07
CA PHE A 249 10.90 2.08 1.01
C PHE A 249 11.57 2.18 -0.36
N ILE A 250 11.08 1.36 -1.29
CA ILE A 250 11.26 1.50 -2.73
C ILE A 250 9.85 1.72 -3.31
N PHE A 251 9.74 2.76 -4.13
CA PHE A 251 8.52 3.12 -4.86
C PHE A 251 8.69 2.73 -6.32
N VAL A 252 7.77 1.94 -6.87
CA VAL A 252 7.81 1.52 -8.27
C VAL A 252 6.47 1.75 -8.93
N MET A 253 6.51 2.52 -10.02
CA MET A 253 5.33 2.80 -10.84
C MET A 253 5.03 1.64 -11.79
N LYS A 254 3.77 1.57 -12.25
CA LYS A 254 3.16 0.53 -13.10
C LYS A 254 4.03 -0.04 -14.23
N ALA A 255 4.88 0.79 -14.83
CA ALA A 255 5.80 0.39 -15.91
C ALA A 255 6.82 -0.69 -15.51
N GLY A 256 7.04 -0.93 -14.21
CA GLY A 256 8.07 -1.84 -13.69
C GLY A 256 7.58 -3.12 -12.98
N ILE A 257 6.27 -3.38 -12.86
CA ILE A 257 5.76 -4.52 -12.05
C ILE A 257 4.62 -5.28 -12.74
N VAL A 258 4.75 -6.61 -12.74
CA VAL A 258 3.64 -7.55 -12.89
C VAL A 258 3.64 -8.46 -11.67
N PHE A 259 2.68 -8.30 -10.76
CA PHE A 259 2.51 -9.26 -9.67
C PHE A 259 2.31 -10.68 -10.26
N PRO A 260 2.87 -11.73 -9.65
CA PRO A 260 2.62 -13.10 -10.09
C PRO A 260 1.11 -13.34 -10.13
N SER A 261 0.60 -13.90 -11.22
CA SER A 261 -0.80 -14.31 -11.26
C SER A 261 -1.06 -15.33 -10.14
N TRP A 262 -2.24 -15.24 -9.51
CA TRP A 262 -2.72 -16.11 -8.41
C TRP A 262 -2.40 -17.61 -8.60
N THR A 263 -2.31 -18.06 -9.85
CA THR A 263 -1.95 -19.42 -10.27
C THR A 263 -0.47 -19.81 -10.10
N SER A 264 0.39 -18.96 -9.53
CA SER A 264 1.84 -19.18 -9.47
C SER A 264 2.22 -20.22 -8.40
N ALA A 265 2.13 -21.50 -8.77
CA ALA A 265 2.44 -22.69 -7.97
C ALA A 265 3.94 -22.85 -7.57
N ARG A 266 4.63 -21.75 -7.24
CA ARG A 266 6.06 -21.70 -6.90
C ARG A 266 6.30 -21.60 -5.39
N ILE A 267 5.53 -20.78 -4.65
CA ILE A 267 5.56 -20.82 -3.17
C ILE A 267 5.00 -22.16 -2.68
N VAL A 268 3.94 -22.65 -3.34
CA VAL A 268 3.45 -24.02 -3.23
C VAL A 268 4.57 -25.05 -3.41
N ARG A 269 5.57 -24.83 -4.28
CA ARG A 269 6.67 -25.79 -4.47
C ARG A 269 7.54 -25.93 -3.21
N TYR A 270 7.77 -24.85 -2.46
CA TYR A 270 8.48 -24.92 -1.18
C TYR A 270 7.57 -25.41 -0.04
N ALA A 271 6.30 -24.99 -0.02
CA ALA A 271 5.32 -25.52 0.92
C ALA A 271 5.09 -27.04 0.73
N GLN A 272 5.12 -27.54 -0.50
CA GLN A 272 5.05 -28.98 -0.82
C GLN A 272 6.27 -29.72 -0.26
N CYS A 273 7.48 -29.20 -0.47
CA CYS A 273 8.70 -29.71 0.17
C CYS A 273 8.71 -29.58 1.71
N CYS A 274 7.89 -28.70 2.29
CA CYS A 274 7.65 -28.65 3.75
C CYS A 274 6.58 -29.65 4.22
N LEU A 275 5.53 -29.89 3.42
CA LEU A 275 4.38 -30.73 3.76
C LEU A 275 4.68 -32.23 3.64
N ASP A 276 5.69 -32.62 2.83
CA ASP A 276 6.19 -34.00 2.77
C ASP A 276 6.75 -34.52 4.12
N TRP A 277 6.96 -33.64 5.11
CA TRP A 277 7.38 -34.01 6.47
C TRP A 277 6.29 -34.75 7.28
N ASN A 278 5.01 -34.70 6.89
CA ASN A 278 3.95 -35.38 7.63
C ASN A 278 3.21 -36.43 6.78
N PRO A 279 3.61 -37.73 6.83
CA PRO A 279 2.92 -38.80 6.11
C PRO A 279 1.44 -38.98 6.52
N SER A 280 1.05 -38.45 7.68
CA SER A 280 -0.33 -38.45 8.22
C SER A 280 -1.22 -37.33 7.68
N LEU A 281 -0.65 -36.26 7.12
CA LEU A 281 -1.38 -35.08 6.62
C LEU A 281 -1.35 -34.93 5.09
N LYS A 282 -0.99 -36.00 4.36
CA LYS A 282 -1.17 -36.01 2.90
C LYS A 282 -2.65 -35.75 2.58
N PRO A 283 -3.02 -34.64 1.90
CA PRO A 283 -4.35 -34.53 1.34
C PRO A 283 -4.54 -35.71 0.39
N ARG A 284 -5.70 -36.36 0.43
CA ARG A 284 -5.97 -37.63 -0.27
C ARG A 284 -5.98 -37.41 -1.79
N THR A 285 -4.79 -37.35 -2.40
CA THR A 285 -4.61 -37.30 -3.83
C THR A 285 -5.25 -38.56 -4.42
N ARG A 286 -6.34 -38.40 -5.17
CA ARG A 286 -6.86 -39.50 -5.97
C ARG A 286 -5.77 -39.89 -6.97
N GLN A 287 -5.22 -41.09 -6.83
CA GLN A 287 -4.32 -41.68 -7.80
C GLN A 287 -5.10 -41.97 -9.09
N ASN A 288 -5.17 -40.98 -9.98
CA ASN A 288 -5.36 -41.24 -11.39
C ASN A 288 -3.98 -41.54 -11.97
N GLY A 289 -3.65 -42.82 -12.08
CA GLY A 289 -2.36 -43.26 -12.62
C GLY A 289 -2.24 -42.88 -14.09
N TRP A 290 -1.43 -41.88 -14.40
CA TRP A 290 -1.04 -41.56 -15.78
C TRP A 290 0.32 -42.22 -16.04
N ASN A 291 0.29 -43.36 -16.72
CA ASN A 291 1.49 -44.10 -17.12
C ASN A 291 1.82 -43.71 -18.58
N PRO A 292 2.93 -42.99 -18.84
CA PRO A 292 3.21 -42.43 -20.18
C PRO A 292 3.78 -43.44 -21.18
N ASN A 293 3.99 -44.70 -20.78
CA ASN A 293 4.62 -45.72 -21.62
C ASN A 293 3.60 -46.70 -22.23
N PHE A 294 2.77 -46.23 -23.16
CA PHE A 294 2.12 -47.09 -24.17
C PHE A 294 1.60 -46.25 -25.34
N MET A 295 2.14 -46.47 -26.55
CA MET A 295 1.51 -46.35 -27.88
C MET A 295 2.60 -46.24 -28.96
N HIS A 296 3.14 -47.39 -29.36
CA HIS A 296 3.76 -47.56 -30.68
C HIS A 296 3.58 -49.02 -31.10
N GLU A 297 2.39 -49.37 -31.58
CA GLU A 297 2.22 -50.59 -32.37
C GLU A 297 1.06 -50.42 -33.37
N THR A 298 1.42 -50.53 -34.65
CA THR A 298 0.53 -50.61 -35.82
C THR A 298 -0.02 -52.02 -35.94
N ILE A 299 -1.33 -52.18 -36.20
CA ILE A 299 -1.88 -53.37 -36.86
C ILE A 299 -2.93 -52.96 -37.91
N ASP A 300 -2.90 -53.69 -39.03
CA ASP A 300 -3.69 -53.55 -40.24
C ASP A 300 -5.19 -53.92 -40.15
N GLU A 301 -5.84 -53.78 -41.30
CA GLU A 301 -7.23 -54.12 -41.59
C GLU A 301 -7.59 -55.61 -41.41
N ALA A 302 -8.75 -55.86 -40.77
CA ALA A 302 -9.72 -56.87 -41.21
C ALA A 302 -11.08 -56.53 -40.59
N GLY A 303 -12.13 -56.41 -41.40
CA GLY A 303 -13.45 -55.99 -40.91
C GLY A 303 -14.33 -57.14 -40.44
N ASP A 304 -15.34 -56.81 -39.62
CA ASP A 304 -16.69 -57.39 -39.78
C ASP A 304 -17.77 -56.43 -39.22
N THR A 305 -19.01 -56.85 -39.36
CA THR A 305 -20.22 -56.05 -39.42
C THR A 305 -20.89 -55.87 -38.04
N SER A 306 -21.67 -54.79 -37.91
CA SER A 306 -22.70 -54.54 -36.89
C SER A 306 -22.27 -54.24 -35.44
N GLN A 307 -22.23 -52.94 -35.10
CA GLN A 307 -23.30 -52.25 -34.36
C GLN A 307 -22.97 -50.75 -34.20
N PRO A 308 -23.96 -49.84 -34.13
CA PRO A 308 -23.71 -48.45 -33.77
C PRO A 308 -23.43 -48.35 -32.27
N ALA A 309 -22.17 -48.55 -31.89
CA ALA A 309 -21.72 -48.37 -30.51
C ALA A 309 -22.01 -46.92 -30.06
N MET A 310 -22.92 -46.77 -29.10
CA MET A 310 -23.19 -45.48 -28.48
C MET A 310 -21.89 -44.95 -27.87
N LEU A 311 -21.42 -43.80 -28.35
CA LEU A 311 -20.26 -43.14 -27.77
C LEU A 311 -20.50 -42.96 -26.26
N PRO A 312 -19.55 -43.37 -25.40
CA PRO A 312 -19.71 -43.19 -23.96
C PRO A 312 -19.92 -41.70 -23.66
N PRO A 313 -20.84 -41.34 -22.74
CA PRO A 313 -21.17 -39.96 -22.47
C PRO A 313 -19.89 -39.21 -22.10
N THR A 314 -19.55 -38.20 -22.91
CA THR A 314 -18.36 -37.37 -22.71
C THR A 314 -18.40 -36.83 -21.30
N LEU A 315 -17.48 -37.30 -20.44
CA LEU A 315 -17.35 -36.76 -19.09
C LEU A 315 -17.17 -35.25 -19.22
N PRO A 316 -18.00 -34.43 -18.53
CA PRO A 316 -17.83 -33.00 -18.57
C PRO A 316 -16.39 -32.70 -18.15
N LEU A 317 -15.64 -31.99 -19.01
CA LEU A 317 -14.32 -31.53 -18.63
C LEU A 317 -14.47 -30.79 -17.29
N PRO A 318 -13.64 -31.08 -16.28
CA PRO A 318 -13.71 -30.35 -15.03
C PRO A 318 -13.56 -28.88 -15.36
N GLU A 319 -14.58 -28.08 -15.01
CA GLU A 319 -14.62 -26.66 -15.36
C GLU A 319 -13.29 -26.04 -14.95
N GLN A 320 -12.49 -25.65 -15.95
CA GLN A 320 -11.27 -24.89 -15.71
C GLN A 320 -11.74 -23.54 -15.19
N ASN A 321 -11.81 -23.46 -13.86
CA ASN A 321 -12.04 -22.23 -13.11
C ASN A 321 -10.83 -21.33 -13.28
N PHE A 322 -10.67 -20.79 -14.50
CA PHE A 322 -9.83 -19.63 -14.75
C PHE A 322 -10.26 -18.56 -13.75
N SER A 323 -9.34 -18.14 -12.89
CA SER A 323 -9.63 -17.07 -11.95
C SER A 323 -9.98 -15.82 -12.77
N LEU A 324 -11.26 -15.45 -12.74
CA LEU A 324 -11.78 -14.27 -13.43
C LEU A 324 -11.27 -12.96 -12.78
N VAL A 325 -10.60 -13.07 -11.62
CA VAL A 325 -9.86 -11.99 -10.97
C VAL A 325 -8.67 -11.61 -11.84
N LYS A 326 -8.62 -10.34 -12.24
CA LYS A 326 -7.51 -9.77 -13.01
C LYS A 326 -6.23 -9.81 -12.18
N THR A 327 -5.09 -10.10 -12.79
CA THR A 327 -3.78 -9.97 -12.12
C THR A 327 -3.57 -8.52 -11.67
N PRO A 328 -3.24 -8.27 -10.38
CA PRO A 328 -3.05 -6.90 -9.89
C PRO A 328 -1.86 -6.23 -10.57
N ARG A 329 -2.04 -4.96 -10.91
CA ARG A 329 -1.05 -4.08 -11.56
C ARG A 329 -1.23 -2.65 -11.03
N PRO A 330 -0.94 -2.41 -9.75
CA PRO A 330 -1.13 -1.11 -9.13
C PRO A 330 -0.29 -0.04 -9.81
N ASP A 331 -0.78 1.19 -9.77
CA ASP A 331 -0.14 2.35 -10.38
C ASP A 331 1.16 2.72 -9.65
N ILE A 332 1.19 2.55 -8.32
CA ILE A 332 2.42 2.53 -7.51
C ILE A 332 2.41 1.30 -6.59
N THR A 333 3.52 0.57 -6.54
CA THR A 333 3.83 -0.35 -5.43
C THR A 333 4.84 0.31 -4.51
N VAL A 334 4.54 0.36 -3.21
CA VAL A 334 5.49 0.72 -2.16
C VAL A 334 5.91 -0.57 -1.47
N GLY A 335 7.19 -0.78 -1.24
CA GLY A 335 7.64 -1.93 -0.46
C GLY A 335 9.00 -1.75 0.18
N LEU A 336 9.33 -2.66 1.10
CA LEU A 336 10.53 -2.57 1.93
C LEU A 336 11.80 -2.67 1.07
N ARG A 337 12.74 -1.77 1.33
CA ARG A 337 14.03 -1.74 0.63
C ARG A 337 14.85 -2.99 0.99
N HIS A 338 15.34 -3.69 -0.03
CA HIS A 338 16.13 -4.92 0.15
C HIS A 338 17.33 -4.75 1.12
N SER A 339 18.06 -3.62 1.08
CA SER A 339 19.15 -3.35 2.04
C SER A 339 18.70 -3.29 3.50
N ASN A 340 17.47 -2.82 3.75
CA ASN A 340 16.94 -2.64 5.10
C ASN A 340 16.42 -3.98 5.62
N MET A 341 15.83 -4.81 4.75
CA MET A 341 15.55 -6.22 5.05
C MET A 341 16.83 -7.01 5.36
N VAL A 342 17.90 -6.84 4.56
CA VAL A 342 19.20 -7.46 4.82
C VAL A 342 19.75 -7.03 6.19
N GLY A 343 19.72 -5.73 6.52
CA GLY A 343 20.10 -5.24 7.85
C GLY A 343 19.23 -5.79 9.00
N ALA A 344 17.91 -5.91 8.80
CA ALA A 344 17.00 -6.47 9.79
C ALA A 344 17.25 -7.98 10.05
N LEU A 345 17.72 -8.72 9.04
CA LEU A 345 18.17 -10.11 9.16
C LEU A 345 19.58 -10.21 9.77
N GLU A 346 20.48 -9.27 9.47
CA GLU A 346 21.82 -9.18 10.10
C GLU A 346 21.71 -8.99 11.62
N LEU A 347 20.82 -8.11 12.08
CA LEU A 347 20.52 -7.92 13.51
C LEU A 347 19.97 -9.17 14.21
N ARG A 348 19.48 -10.15 13.43
CA ARG A 348 18.97 -11.45 13.90
C ARG A 348 19.97 -12.59 13.71
N GLY A 349 21.23 -12.28 13.38
CA GLY A 349 22.35 -13.22 13.34
C GLY A 349 22.61 -13.91 12.00
N LEU A 350 21.92 -13.52 10.92
CA LEU A 350 22.32 -13.93 9.57
C LEU A 350 23.52 -13.11 9.10
N SER A 351 24.46 -13.72 8.39
CA SER A 351 25.51 -12.92 7.74
C SER A 351 24.94 -12.17 6.53
N LYS A 352 25.42 -10.95 6.29
CA LYS A 352 25.02 -10.08 5.16
C LYS A 352 24.81 -10.82 3.83
N VAL A 353 25.80 -11.62 3.45
CA VAL A 353 25.79 -12.41 2.21
C VAL A 353 24.60 -13.38 2.21
N LYS A 354 24.47 -14.23 3.24
CA LYS A 354 23.33 -15.16 3.37
C LYS A 354 21.99 -14.45 3.42
N ALA A 355 21.90 -13.30 4.06
CA ALA A 355 20.67 -12.50 4.10
C ALA A 355 20.29 -11.94 2.72
N SER A 356 21.27 -11.52 1.90
CA SER A 356 21.06 -11.12 0.50
C SER A 356 20.62 -12.33 -0.34
N ASP A 357 21.42 -13.40 -0.32
CA ASP A 357 21.20 -14.62 -1.10
C ASP A 357 19.80 -15.22 -0.80
N PHE A 358 19.44 -15.35 0.47
CA PHE A 358 18.15 -15.89 0.92
C PHE A 358 16.94 -15.03 0.50
N LEU A 359 17.13 -13.71 0.37
CA LEU A 359 16.10 -12.82 -0.19
C LEU A 359 16.08 -12.87 -1.72
N GLU A 360 17.22 -13.07 -2.39
CA GLU A 360 17.32 -13.21 -3.85
C GLU A 360 16.76 -14.53 -4.36
N ASP A 361 16.83 -15.60 -3.56
CA ASP A 361 16.10 -16.85 -3.77
C ASP A 361 14.59 -16.57 -3.85
N GLN A 362 14.06 -16.63 -5.08
CA GLN A 362 12.69 -16.26 -5.47
C GLN A 362 11.56 -17.10 -4.83
N VAL A 363 11.92 -17.95 -3.86
CA VAL A 363 11.03 -18.89 -3.16
C VAL A 363 9.97 -18.17 -2.34
N LEU A 364 10.30 -17.02 -1.74
CA LEU A 364 9.39 -16.25 -0.87
C LEU A 364 8.79 -15.02 -1.56
N TYR A 365 9.42 -14.53 -2.62
CA TYR A 365 8.90 -13.44 -3.43
C TYR A 365 9.49 -13.53 -4.84
N PRO A 366 8.71 -13.88 -5.87
CA PRO A 366 9.16 -13.76 -7.25
C PRO A 366 9.34 -12.27 -7.54
N ASN A 367 10.59 -11.83 -7.78
CA ASN A 367 10.81 -10.47 -8.28
C ASN A 367 10.01 -10.32 -9.59
N PRO A 368 9.03 -9.39 -9.65
CA PRO A 368 8.09 -9.31 -10.77
C PRO A 368 8.77 -9.03 -12.13
N VAL A 369 9.99 -8.48 -12.11
CA VAL A 369 10.80 -8.24 -13.31
C VAL A 369 12.26 -8.64 -13.04
N PRO A 370 12.86 -9.57 -13.81
CA PRO A 370 14.29 -9.85 -13.73
C PRO A 370 15.12 -8.58 -13.99
N GLY A 371 15.99 -8.22 -13.04
CA GLY A 371 16.75 -6.97 -13.07
C GLY A 371 15.94 -5.71 -12.69
N GLY A 372 14.66 -5.86 -12.34
CA GLY A 372 13.85 -4.81 -11.75
C GLY A 372 14.22 -4.55 -10.28
N PRO A 373 13.87 -3.36 -9.74
CA PRO A 373 14.17 -2.98 -8.36
C PRO A 373 13.57 -3.98 -7.36
N SER A 374 14.42 -4.47 -6.45
CA SER A 374 14.09 -5.50 -5.46
C SER A 374 13.18 -4.98 -4.32
N ILE A 375 11.91 -4.73 -4.63
CA ILE A 375 10.85 -4.57 -3.62
C ILE A 375 10.66 -5.88 -2.85
N ARG A 376 10.51 -5.78 -1.53
CA ARG A 376 10.16 -6.87 -0.62
C ARG A 376 8.88 -6.51 0.13
N PHE A 377 8.00 -7.49 0.33
CA PHE A 377 6.81 -7.41 1.19
C PHE A 377 6.09 -6.05 1.14
N PRO A 378 5.42 -5.69 0.02
CA PRO A 378 4.75 -4.41 -0.10
C PRO A 378 3.66 -4.23 0.97
N PRO A 379 3.70 -3.17 1.80
CA PRO A 379 2.65 -2.88 2.76
C PRO A 379 1.62 -1.86 2.22
N ILE A 380 1.95 -1.12 1.15
CA ILE A 380 1.10 -0.08 0.56
C ILE A 380 1.11 -0.19 -0.98
N VAL A 381 -0.05 -0.04 -1.61
CA VAL A 381 -0.20 0.20 -3.05
C VAL A 381 -1.01 1.47 -3.32
N VAL A 382 -0.83 2.07 -4.49
CA VAL A 382 -1.66 3.17 -4.98
C VAL A 382 -2.31 2.77 -6.29
N GLU A 383 -3.61 3.03 -6.40
CA GLU A 383 -4.43 2.77 -7.58
C GLU A 383 -5.20 4.06 -7.88
N GLY A 384 -4.89 4.71 -9.00
CA GLY A 384 -5.44 6.01 -9.35
C GLY A 384 -6.27 5.97 -10.62
N LYS A 385 -7.28 6.81 -10.71
CA LYS A 385 -8.04 7.10 -11.93
C LYS A 385 -8.08 8.62 -12.11
N SER A 386 -8.26 9.10 -13.32
CA SER A 386 -8.45 10.53 -13.60
C SER A 386 -9.85 10.77 -14.13
N TYR A 387 -10.46 11.90 -13.77
CA TYR A 387 -11.74 12.35 -14.32
C TYR A 387 -11.72 12.36 -15.87
N GLY A 388 -10.58 12.68 -16.49
CA GLY A 388 -10.40 12.67 -17.94
C GLY A 388 -10.55 11.28 -18.59
N THR A 389 -10.51 10.20 -17.81
CA THR A 389 -10.76 8.83 -18.30
C THR A 389 -12.23 8.43 -18.29
N GLY A 390 -13.09 9.20 -17.62
CA GLY A 390 -14.50 8.85 -17.38
C GLY A 390 -14.70 7.61 -16.48
N LYS A 391 -13.64 7.14 -15.80
CA LYS A 391 -13.68 5.97 -14.92
C LYS A 391 -13.79 6.39 -13.45
N PRO A 392 -14.80 5.91 -12.72
CA PRO A 392 -14.97 6.25 -11.31
C PRO A 392 -13.91 5.60 -10.41
N VAL A 393 -13.71 6.16 -9.21
CA VAL A 393 -12.90 5.62 -8.10
C VAL A 393 -13.22 4.15 -7.79
N PHE A 394 -14.45 3.73 -8.12
CA PHE A 394 -14.90 2.35 -8.05
C PHE A 394 -13.98 1.37 -8.82
N GLU A 395 -13.37 1.77 -9.94
CA GLU A 395 -12.36 0.98 -10.65
C GLU A 395 -11.02 0.91 -9.91
N ALA A 396 -10.57 2.00 -9.28
CA ALA A 396 -9.36 2.02 -8.44
C ALA A 396 -9.53 1.09 -7.24
N GLN A 397 -10.62 1.26 -6.47
CA GLN A 397 -11.00 0.38 -5.35
C GLN A 397 -11.07 -1.11 -5.76
N ASN A 398 -11.59 -1.41 -6.95
CA ASN A 398 -11.65 -2.78 -7.46
C ASN A 398 -10.26 -3.38 -7.73
N GLN A 399 -9.30 -2.57 -8.19
CA GLN A 399 -7.92 -3.03 -8.42
C GLN A 399 -7.17 -3.14 -7.09
N ALA A 400 -7.29 -2.11 -6.23
CA ALA A 400 -6.74 -2.07 -4.88
C ALA A 400 -7.15 -3.27 -4.03
N SER A 401 -8.43 -3.69 -4.06
CA SER A 401 -8.90 -4.86 -3.30
C SER A 401 -8.23 -6.16 -3.72
N VAL A 402 -7.91 -6.34 -5.01
CA VAL A 402 -7.14 -7.49 -5.49
C VAL A 402 -5.68 -7.35 -5.06
N SER A 403 -5.08 -6.19 -5.29
CA SER A 403 -3.70 -5.88 -4.92
C SER A 403 -3.47 -6.14 -3.41
N GLY A 404 -4.34 -5.65 -2.53
CA GLY A 404 -4.29 -5.85 -1.08
C GLY A 404 -4.63 -7.26 -0.61
N SER A 405 -5.50 -7.99 -1.33
CA SER A 405 -5.70 -9.43 -1.08
C SER A 405 -4.42 -10.22 -1.36
N CYS A 406 -3.67 -9.89 -2.43
CA CYS A 406 -2.37 -10.50 -2.69
C CYS A 406 -1.30 -10.10 -1.66
N MET A 407 -1.30 -8.86 -1.16
CA MET A 407 -0.37 -8.42 -0.11
C MET A 407 -0.62 -9.13 1.23
N THR A 408 -1.89 -9.34 1.61
CA THR A 408 -2.24 -10.08 2.83
C THR A 408 -2.01 -11.57 2.68
N GLU A 409 -2.24 -12.16 1.50
CA GLU A 409 -1.92 -13.57 1.25
C GLU A 409 -0.42 -13.87 1.37
N LEU A 410 0.45 -13.01 0.85
CA LEU A 410 1.90 -13.12 0.99
C LEU A 410 2.34 -13.18 2.47
N GLN A 411 1.68 -12.41 3.35
CA GLN A 411 1.95 -12.43 4.79
C GLN A 411 1.49 -13.74 5.43
N HIS A 412 0.35 -14.30 5.00
CA HIS A 412 -0.13 -15.60 5.46
C HIS A 412 0.77 -16.75 5.01
N GLU A 413 1.23 -16.75 3.77
CA GLU A 413 2.16 -17.78 3.26
C GLU A 413 3.46 -17.78 4.08
N LEU A 414 4.01 -16.60 4.42
CA LEU A 414 5.17 -16.47 5.30
C LEU A 414 4.87 -16.99 6.73
N ALA A 415 3.71 -16.66 7.29
CA ALA A 415 3.29 -17.12 8.60
C ALA A 415 3.09 -18.65 8.65
N ASP A 416 2.54 -19.26 7.60
CA ASP A 416 2.33 -20.70 7.51
C ASP A 416 3.65 -21.47 7.32
N LEU A 417 4.60 -20.91 6.54
CA LEU A 417 5.98 -21.41 6.50
C LEU A 417 6.68 -21.31 7.86
N THR A 418 6.44 -20.24 8.61
CA THR A 418 7.00 -20.05 9.96
C THR A 418 6.43 -21.05 10.97
N LYS A 419 5.11 -21.31 10.95
CA LYS A 419 4.48 -22.37 11.76
C LYS A 419 5.07 -23.75 11.46
N GLY A 420 5.34 -24.04 10.19
CA GLY A 420 6.03 -25.27 9.77
C GLY A 420 7.50 -25.35 10.18
N ALA A 421 8.16 -24.21 10.42
CA ALA A 421 9.55 -24.11 10.86
C ALA A 421 9.74 -24.17 12.38
N SER A 422 8.72 -23.78 13.16
CA SER A 422 8.76 -23.71 14.63
C SER A 422 7.39 -23.96 15.25
N SER A 423 7.22 -25.13 15.90
CA SER A 423 5.95 -25.67 16.39
C SER A 423 5.28 -24.93 17.57
N GLY A 424 5.67 -23.69 17.88
CA GLY A 424 5.06 -22.96 19.01
C GLY A 424 5.59 -21.56 19.34
N SER A 425 6.36 -20.92 18.45
CA SER A 425 7.03 -19.63 18.77
C SER A 425 6.33 -18.38 18.24
N TYR A 426 5.59 -18.46 17.13
CA TYR A 426 5.05 -17.27 16.45
C TYR A 426 3.56 -17.10 16.76
N HIS A 427 3.25 -16.20 17.69
CA HIS A 427 1.90 -15.68 17.88
C HIS A 427 1.59 -14.72 16.72
N GLY A 428 0.94 -15.24 15.69
CA GLY A 428 0.65 -14.49 14.47
C GLY A 428 -0.18 -13.23 14.76
N LYS A 429 0.39 -12.06 14.46
CA LYS A 429 -0.35 -10.81 14.44
C LYS A 429 -1.33 -10.80 13.25
N ALA A 430 -2.43 -10.05 13.36
CA ALA A 430 -3.35 -9.87 12.24
C ALA A 430 -2.62 -9.35 10.98
N THR A 431 -2.81 -9.97 9.83
CA THR A 431 -2.20 -9.52 8.57
C THR A 431 -2.89 -8.25 8.09
N LEU A 432 -2.13 -7.15 7.96
CA LEU A 432 -2.62 -5.87 7.48
C LEU A 432 -1.84 -5.44 6.25
N ALA A 433 -2.52 -4.85 5.28
CA ALA A 433 -1.91 -4.08 4.22
C ALA A 433 -2.78 -2.85 3.92
N PHE A 434 -2.27 -1.87 3.18
CA PHE A 434 -2.98 -0.60 2.97
C PHE A 434 -3.00 -0.24 1.48
N SER A 435 -3.95 0.60 1.08
CA SER A 435 -3.95 1.17 -0.26
C SER A 435 -4.50 2.57 -0.29
N ILE A 436 -3.94 3.41 -1.16
CA ILE A 436 -4.51 4.70 -1.54
C ILE A 436 -5.26 4.50 -2.85
N CYS A 437 -6.56 4.78 -2.86
CA CYS A 437 -7.37 4.87 -4.08
C CYS A 437 -7.59 6.34 -4.43
N THR A 438 -7.53 6.70 -5.71
CA THR A 438 -7.82 8.08 -6.12
C THR A 438 -8.64 8.20 -7.41
N GLU A 439 -9.43 9.27 -7.50
CA GLU A 439 -10.09 9.74 -8.72
C GLU A 439 -9.86 11.26 -8.83
N GLY A 440 -8.89 11.67 -9.66
CA GLY A 440 -8.42 13.06 -9.68
C GLY A 440 -7.80 13.46 -8.34
N PRO A 441 -8.24 14.54 -7.67
CA PRO A 441 -7.76 14.94 -6.34
C PRO A 441 -8.44 14.19 -5.19
N TYR A 442 -9.50 13.43 -5.47
CA TYR A 442 -10.25 12.72 -4.44
C TYR A 442 -9.42 11.50 -4.03
N MET A 443 -9.04 11.41 -2.76
CA MET A 443 -8.12 10.39 -2.26
C MET A 443 -8.73 9.65 -1.07
N GLU A 444 -8.64 8.33 -1.09
CA GLU A 444 -9.15 7.43 -0.05
C GLU A 444 -8.01 6.53 0.47
N LEU A 445 -7.82 6.49 1.78
CA LEU A 445 -6.94 5.53 2.46
C LEU A 445 -7.78 4.34 2.91
N TRP A 446 -7.35 3.13 2.55
CA TRP A 446 -8.03 1.87 2.87
C TRP A 446 -7.08 0.90 3.59
N VAL A 447 -7.65 0.08 4.48
CA VAL A 447 -6.98 -1.10 5.05
C VAL A 447 -7.50 -2.38 4.42
N HIS A 448 -6.60 -3.33 4.25
CA HIS A 448 -6.85 -4.71 3.83
C HIS A 448 -6.52 -5.64 4.99
N TYR A 449 -7.42 -6.58 5.27
CA TYR A 449 -7.23 -7.61 6.29
C TYR A 449 -7.99 -8.88 5.91
N THR A 450 -7.73 -9.96 6.62
CA THR A 450 -8.44 -11.23 6.42
C THR A 450 -9.22 -11.64 7.65
N THR A 451 -10.36 -12.29 7.47
CA THR A 451 -10.98 -13.12 8.51
C THR A 451 -10.98 -14.59 8.09
N SER A 452 -11.24 -15.50 9.02
CA SER A 452 -11.36 -16.93 8.72
C SER A 452 -12.56 -17.59 9.42
N PRO A 453 -13.79 -17.09 9.17
CA PRO A 453 -15.00 -17.75 9.67
C PRO A 453 -15.01 -19.21 9.21
N GLU A 454 -15.22 -20.13 10.16
CA GLU A 454 -15.28 -21.58 9.89
C GLU A 454 -14.04 -22.14 9.17
N GLY A 455 -12.88 -21.49 9.31
CA GLY A 455 -11.63 -21.85 8.63
C GLY A 455 -11.56 -21.43 7.16
N VAL A 456 -12.55 -20.70 6.66
CA VAL A 456 -12.60 -20.19 5.29
C VAL A 456 -12.03 -18.77 5.24
N ARG A 457 -10.85 -18.59 4.63
CA ARG A 457 -10.23 -17.26 4.46
C ARG A 457 -11.11 -16.36 3.58
N MET A 458 -11.42 -15.19 4.11
CA MET A 458 -12.14 -14.08 3.46
C MET A 458 -11.24 -12.84 3.49
N TYR A 459 -11.19 -12.07 2.40
CA TYR A 459 -10.39 -10.85 2.28
C TYR A 459 -11.29 -9.62 2.31
N HIS A 460 -10.91 -8.62 3.08
CA HIS A 460 -11.71 -7.44 3.34
C HIS A 460 -10.92 -6.18 3.07
N MET A 461 -11.58 -5.19 2.49
CA MET A 461 -11.07 -3.85 2.24
C MET A 461 -12.05 -2.84 2.85
N ASN A 462 -11.61 -2.05 3.84
CA ASN A 462 -12.43 -1.05 4.55
C ASN A 462 -11.76 0.34 4.49
N ILE A 463 -12.57 1.39 4.34
CA ILE A 463 -12.09 2.76 4.22
C ILE A 463 -11.73 3.32 5.60
N LEU A 464 -10.64 4.08 5.67
CA LEU A 464 -10.12 4.71 6.88
C LEU A 464 -10.23 6.22 6.86
N LYS A 465 -9.82 6.84 5.76
CA LYS A 465 -9.78 8.30 5.63
C LYS A 465 -10.04 8.72 4.19
N ILE A 466 -10.66 9.87 4.02
CA ILE A 466 -10.93 10.52 2.73
C ILE A 466 -10.36 11.93 2.82
N CYS A 467 -9.78 12.43 1.73
CA CYS A 467 -9.55 13.86 1.55
C CYS A 467 -9.75 14.29 0.09
N HIS A 468 -9.70 15.59 -0.14
CA HIS A 468 -9.68 16.19 -1.47
C HIS A 468 -8.42 17.04 -1.59
N ALA A 469 -7.61 16.81 -2.62
CA ALA A 469 -6.28 17.41 -2.74
C ALA A 469 -6.27 18.96 -2.83
N SER A 470 -7.42 19.61 -3.04
CA SER A 470 -7.54 21.08 -2.97
C SER A 470 -7.75 21.64 -1.55
N LEU A 471 -7.70 20.81 -0.50
CA LEU A 471 -7.94 21.21 0.90
C LEU A 471 -6.69 20.91 1.77
N PRO A 472 -5.76 21.88 1.95
CA PRO A 472 -4.47 21.64 2.61
C PRO A 472 -4.55 21.03 4.00
N GLU A 473 -5.53 21.41 4.81
CA GLU A 473 -5.77 20.84 6.14
C GLU A 473 -6.16 19.37 6.03
N GLY A 474 -7.10 19.04 5.14
CA GLY A 474 -7.57 17.68 4.89
C GLY A 474 -6.47 16.78 4.30
N VAL A 475 -5.60 17.32 3.45
CA VAL A 475 -4.42 16.61 2.92
C VAL A 475 -3.36 16.41 4.00
N THR A 476 -3.08 17.42 4.83
CA THR A 476 -2.18 17.28 5.99
C THR A 476 -2.67 16.16 6.90
N GLU A 477 -3.96 16.18 7.24
CA GLU A 477 -4.62 15.15 8.03
C GLU A 477 -4.60 13.75 7.39
N PHE A 478 -4.63 13.66 6.07
CA PHE A 478 -4.53 12.41 5.32
C PHE A 478 -3.10 11.87 5.33
N LEU A 479 -2.12 12.71 5.00
CA LEU A 479 -0.70 12.34 5.04
C LEU A 479 -0.23 11.98 6.45
N THR A 480 -0.80 12.58 7.49
CA THR A 480 -0.61 12.20 8.91
C THR A 480 -0.98 10.73 9.16
N ALA A 481 -2.10 10.26 8.61
CA ALA A 481 -2.52 8.86 8.73
C ALA A 481 -1.65 7.92 7.87
N VAL A 482 -1.22 8.36 6.69
CA VAL A 482 -0.28 7.62 5.82
C VAL A 482 1.10 7.52 6.47
N ASP A 483 1.55 8.54 7.20
CA ASP A 483 2.83 8.56 7.92
C ASP A 483 2.87 7.45 8.96
N GLY A 484 1.79 7.29 9.74
CA GLY A 484 1.68 6.20 10.72
C GLY A 484 1.67 4.81 10.09
N VAL A 485 1.09 4.66 8.90
CA VAL A 485 1.20 3.41 8.12
C VAL A 485 2.64 3.17 7.65
N MET A 486 3.36 4.21 7.23
CA MET A 486 4.76 4.10 6.80
C MET A 486 5.72 3.84 7.98
N ASP A 487 5.50 4.46 9.14
CA ASP A 487 6.25 4.17 10.37
C ASP A 487 6.04 2.71 10.80
N TRP A 488 4.78 2.30 11.00
CA TRP A 488 4.40 0.90 11.28
C TRP A 488 5.04 -0.08 10.31
N ALA A 489 4.98 0.23 9.01
CA ALA A 489 5.54 -0.61 7.96
C ALA A 489 7.07 -0.74 8.08
N SER A 490 7.76 0.37 8.36
CA SER A 490 9.22 0.42 8.46
C SER A 490 9.79 -0.13 9.78
N VAL A 491 8.99 -0.13 10.86
CA VAL A 491 9.41 -0.57 12.19
C VAL A 491 8.78 -1.91 12.55
N GLU A 492 7.47 -1.96 12.83
CA GLU A 492 6.82 -3.16 13.36
C GLU A 492 6.76 -4.28 12.32
N PHE A 493 6.22 -3.97 11.14
CA PHE A 493 6.00 -4.94 10.07
C PHE A 493 7.31 -5.50 9.51
N MET A 494 8.30 -4.64 9.24
CA MET A 494 9.63 -5.07 8.77
C MET A 494 10.30 -6.04 9.77
N ASN A 495 10.18 -5.76 11.07
CA ASN A 495 10.71 -6.65 12.10
C ASN A 495 9.97 -7.99 12.16
N ASP A 496 8.64 -7.99 12.19
CA ASP A 496 7.82 -9.21 12.16
C ASP A 496 8.12 -10.09 10.94
N VAL A 497 8.33 -9.49 9.77
CA VAL A 497 8.75 -10.21 8.57
C VAL A 497 10.16 -10.79 8.73
N ALA A 498 11.12 -10.00 9.25
CA ALA A 498 12.49 -10.47 9.46
C ALA A 498 12.57 -11.61 10.49
N ASP A 499 11.79 -11.57 11.58
CA ASP A 499 11.71 -12.65 12.57
C ASP A 499 11.21 -13.96 11.96
N GLN A 500 10.14 -13.89 11.17
CA GLN A 500 9.59 -15.04 10.43
C GLN A 500 10.61 -15.59 9.43
N LEU A 501 11.29 -14.73 8.67
CA LEU A 501 12.30 -15.11 7.69
C LEU A 501 13.49 -15.87 8.30
N VAL A 502 13.98 -15.46 9.48
CA VAL A 502 15.07 -16.17 10.18
C VAL A 502 14.65 -17.57 10.64
N LEU A 503 13.42 -17.73 11.12
CA LEU A 503 12.87 -19.04 11.46
C LEU A 503 12.78 -19.95 10.24
N VAL A 504 12.37 -19.40 9.09
CA VAL A 504 12.33 -20.13 7.81
C VAL A 504 13.74 -20.51 7.33
N GLU A 505 14.73 -19.59 7.29
CA GLU A 505 16.14 -19.92 6.95
C GLU A 505 16.67 -21.07 7.81
N GLY A 506 16.47 -20.98 9.14
CA GLY A 506 16.95 -21.99 10.06
C GLY A 506 16.32 -23.37 9.82
N ALA A 507 15.07 -23.43 9.35
CA ALA A 507 14.45 -24.66 8.90
C ALA A 507 14.97 -25.15 7.53
N VAL A 508 15.18 -24.25 6.56
CA VAL A 508 15.79 -24.58 5.25
C VAL A 508 17.14 -25.23 5.46
N ARG A 509 18.01 -24.59 6.26
CA ARG A 509 19.39 -25.01 6.49
C ARG A 509 19.49 -26.39 7.15
N ARG A 510 18.66 -26.66 8.17
CA ARG A 510 18.63 -27.96 8.87
C ARG A 510 18.34 -29.14 7.93
N ARG A 511 17.55 -28.93 6.86
CA ARG A 511 17.23 -29.95 5.85
C ARG A 511 18.33 -30.20 4.81
N HIS A 512 19.30 -29.30 4.68
CA HIS A 512 20.43 -29.47 3.76
C HIS A 512 21.65 -30.12 4.44
N THR A 513 21.63 -30.22 5.77
CA THR A 513 22.76 -30.71 6.59
C THR A 513 22.53 -32.07 7.24
N GLY A 514 21.34 -32.67 7.09
CA GLY A 514 20.96 -33.97 7.65
C GLY A 514 20.20 -34.80 6.62
#